data_AF-A0A3F2YYU6-F1
#
_entry.id   AF-A0A3F2YYU6-F1
#
_cell.length_a   1.000
_cell.length_b   1.000
_cell.length_c   1.000
_cell.angle_alpha   90.00
_cell.angle_beta   90.00
_cell.angle_gamma   90.00
#
_symmetry.space_group_name_H-M   'P 1'
#
loop_
_entity.id
_entity.type
_entity.pdbx_description
1 polymer ?
#
loop_
_entity_poly.entity_id
_entity_poly.type
_entity_poly.pdbx_seq_one_letter_code
_entity_poly.pdbx_strand_id
1 'polypeptide(L)'
;FFSYSVRAFDGAVQKVLLSRWVDGCEVYRKPPTERIMRLFYDPVIKYSRVSCCPYKPGVSIMLNITPSYFPMPTFLPESEFLVEVRAYTRARADLIFETRWYGRLVRMFNVNKNI
;
A
#
# COMPACT_ATOMS: atom_id res chain seq x y z
N PHE A 1 0.58 10.07 -0.29
CA PHE A 1 1.89 9.79 0.31
C PHE A 1 1.88 8.38 0.86
N PHE A 2 2.89 7.60 0.54
CA PHE A 2 3.10 6.25 1.06
C PHE A 2 4.53 6.16 1.61
N SER A 3 4.69 5.60 2.79
CA SER A 3 5.98 5.22 3.36
C SER A 3 5.98 3.75 3.77
N TYR A 4 7.12 3.10 3.57
CA TYR A 4 7.44 1.78 4.09
C TYR A 4 8.73 1.89 4.91
N SER A 5 8.61 1.53 6.18
CA SER A 5 9.72 1.48 7.12
C SER A 5 9.96 0.06 7.57
N VAL A 6 11.24 -0.33 7.67
CA VAL A 6 11.65 -1.52 8.39
C VAL A 6 11.81 -1.15 9.87
N ARG A 7 11.33 -2.05 10.72
CA ARG A 7 11.43 -1.99 12.17
C ARG A 7 12.29 -3.16 12.65
N ALA A 8 13.18 -2.88 13.60
CA ALA A 8 14.04 -3.87 14.23
C ALA A 8 14.06 -3.64 15.74
N PHE A 9 14.41 -4.69 16.50
CA PHE A 9 14.49 -4.67 17.97
C PHE A 9 13.17 -4.17 18.60
N ASP A 10 12.05 -4.79 18.25
CA ASP A 10 10.70 -4.45 18.74
C ASP A 10 10.33 -2.97 18.53
N GLY A 11 10.81 -2.40 17.42
CA GLY A 11 10.58 -1.00 17.07
C GLY A 11 11.53 0.02 17.70
N ALA A 12 12.56 -0.40 18.46
CA ALA A 12 13.60 0.51 18.93
C ALA A 12 14.38 1.16 17.77
N VAL A 13 14.44 0.48 16.62
CA VAL A 13 14.97 1.03 15.37
C VAL A 13 13.87 1.04 14.32
N GLN A 14 13.59 2.22 13.75
CA GLN A 14 12.69 2.40 12.62
C GLN A 14 13.40 3.17 11.51
N LYS A 15 13.54 2.54 10.33
CA LYS A 15 14.20 3.15 9.17
C LYS A 15 13.27 3.13 7.96
N VAL A 16 13.01 4.30 7.39
CA VAL A 16 12.28 4.43 6.12
C VAL A 16 13.15 3.85 5.00
N LEU A 17 12.65 2.81 4.33
CA LEU A 17 13.30 2.26 3.12
C LEU A 17 12.73 2.89 1.85
N LEU A 18 11.44 3.21 1.88
CA LEU A 18 10.75 3.80 0.76
C LEU A 18 9.77 4.85 1.27
N SER A 19 9.78 6.03 0.66
CA SER A 19 8.75 7.04 0.86
C SER A 19 8.53 7.80 -0.42
N ARG A 20 7.29 7.86 -0.89
CA ARG A 20 6.95 8.53 -2.15
C ARG A 20 5.59 9.19 -2.09
N TRP A 21 5.48 10.25 -2.87
CA TRP A 21 4.21 10.82 -3.26
C TRP A 21 3.73 10.11 -4.52
N VAL A 22 2.43 9.82 -4.55
CA VAL A 22 1.76 9.18 -5.67
C VAL A 22 0.53 10.01 -5.96
N ASP A 23 0.34 10.39 -7.21
CA ASP A 23 -0.94 10.94 -7.66
C ASP A 23 -1.90 9.77 -7.90
N GLY A 24 -2.86 9.62 -6.98
CA GLY A 24 -3.83 8.53 -7.06
C GLY A 24 -4.67 8.58 -8.34
N CYS A 25 -4.96 9.78 -8.86
CA CYS A 25 -5.73 9.91 -10.09
C CYS A 25 -4.91 9.58 -11.33
N GLU A 26 -3.61 9.89 -11.34
CA GLU A 26 -2.71 9.45 -12.40
C GLU A 26 -2.60 7.93 -12.46
N VAL A 27 -2.43 7.28 -11.29
CA VAL A 27 -2.31 5.81 -11.20
C VAL A 27 -3.52 5.09 -11.78
N TYR A 28 -4.74 5.58 -11.55
CA TYR A 28 -5.95 4.95 -12.11
C TYR A 28 -6.28 5.39 -13.55
N ARG A 29 -5.68 6.48 -14.04
CA ARG A 29 -5.79 6.88 -15.46
C ARG A 29 -4.81 6.15 -16.35
N LYS A 30 -3.61 5.88 -15.85
CA LYS A 30 -2.51 5.24 -16.58
C LYS A 30 -1.85 4.21 -15.69
N PRO A 31 -1.67 2.95 -16.16
CA PRO A 31 -0.96 1.94 -15.39
C PRO A 31 0.42 2.45 -14.95
N PRO A 32 0.78 2.32 -13.67
CA PRO A 32 2.06 2.83 -13.17
C PRO A 32 3.22 2.06 -13.80
N THR A 33 4.32 2.76 -14.08
CA THR A 33 5.54 2.16 -14.62
C THR A 33 6.43 1.58 -13.52
N GLU A 34 6.40 2.18 -12.33
CA GLU A 34 7.18 1.70 -11.18
C GLU A 34 6.70 0.34 -10.69
N ARG A 35 7.63 -0.61 -10.60
CA ARG A 35 7.34 -2.00 -10.22
C ARG A 35 6.60 -2.10 -8.90
N ILE A 36 7.00 -1.34 -7.88
CA ILE A 36 6.36 -1.38 -6.56
C ILE A 36 4.89 -0.93 -6.61
N MET A 37 4.59 0.09 -7.42
CA MET A 37 3.23 0.58 -7.60
C MET A 37 2.39 -0.42 -8.38
N ARG A 38 2.97 -1.14 -9.35
CA ARG A 38 2.28 -2.23 -10.07
C ARG A 38 1.89 -3.38 -9.17
N LEU A 39 2.70 -3.73 -8.17
CA LEU A 39 2.35 -4.78 -7.19
C LEU A 39 1.03 -4.49 -6.48
N PHE A 40 0.72 -3.20 -6.24
CA PHE A 40 -0.55 -2.78 -5.66
C PHE A 40 -1.63 -2.55 -6.71
N TYR A 41 -1.28 -1.94 -7.84
CA TYR A 41 -2.23 -1.57 -8.89
C TYR A 41 -2.85 -2.80 -9.57
N ASP A 42 -2.04 -3.77 -9.99
CA ASP A 42 -2.49 -4.90 -10.81
C ASP A 42 -3.58 -5.74 -10.10
N PRO A 43 -3.46 -6.11 -8.80
CA PRO A 43 -4.53 -6.79 -8.08
C PRO A 43 -5.79 -5.91 -7.91
N VAL A 44 -5.62 -4.62 -7.63
CA VAL A 44 -6.75 -3.71 -7.41
C VAL A 44 -7.63 -3.61 -8.65
N ILE A 45 -7.05 -3.34 -9.83
CA ILE A 45 -7.84 -3.23 -11.06
C ILE A 45 -8.39 -4.57 -11.55
N LYS A 46 -7.73 -5.69 -11.20
CA LYS A 46 -8.16 -7.03 -11.59
C LYS A 46 -9.37 -7.51 -10.79
N TYR A 47 -9.40 -7.23 -9.49
CA TYR A 47 -10.43 -7.77 -8.59
C TYR A 47 -11.48 -6.76 -8.16
N SER A 48 -11.22 -5.45 -8.32
CA SER A 48 -12.12 -4.36 -7.91
C SER A 48 -12.65 -3.56 -9.10
N ARG A 49 -13.78 -2.87 -8.91
CA ARG A 49 -14.31 -1.91 -9.87
C ARG A 49 -13.98 -0.49 -9.41
N VAL A 50 -12.86 0.03 -9.89
CA VAL A 50 -12.43 1.40 -9.60
C VAL A 50 -12.86 2.31 -10.75
N SER A 51 -13.62 3.37 -10.44
CA SER A 51 -13.98 4.38 -11.43
C SER A 51 -12.77 5.25 -11.80
N CYS A 52 -12.78 5.83 -13.00
CA CYS A 52 -11.71 6.71 -13.45
C CYS A 52 -11.87 8.12 -12.82
N CYS A 53 -10.76 8.73 -12.40
CA CYS A 53 -10.73 10.10 -11.89
C CYS A 53 -11.11 11.15 -12.97
N PRO A 54 -11.78 12.26 -12.59
CA PRO A 54 -12.01 12.74 -11.22
C PRO A 54 -13.28 12.16 -10.57
N TYR A 55 -13.20 11.87 -9.27
CA TYR A 55 -14.34 11.38 -8.49
C TYR A 55 -15.30 12.52 -8.15
N LYS A 56 -16.57 12.38 -8.55
CA LYS A 56 -17.63 13.30 -8.14
C LYS A 56 -18.07 13.02 -6.70
N PRO A 57 -18.59 14.02 -5.97
CA PRO A 57 -19.24 13.78 -4.69
C PRO A 57 -20.31 12.69 -4.80
N GLY A 58 -20.36 11.77 -3.84
CA GLY A 58 -21.31 10.66 -3.81
C GLY A 58 -20.87 9.39 -4.58
N VAL A 59 -19.74 9.41 -5.29
CA VAL A 59 -19.19 8.18 -5.89
C VAL A 59 -18.60 7.28 -4.81
N SER A 60 -19.15 6.08 -4.64
CA SER A 60 -18.59 5.04 -3.79
C SER A 60 -17.72 4.08 -4.62
N ILE A 61 -16.51 3.81 -4.16
CA ILE A 61 -15.61 2.83 -4.79
C ILE A 61 -15.54 1.62 -3.86
N MET A 62 -15.87 0.44 -4.39
CA MET A 62 -15.75 -0.81 -3.65
C MET A 62 -14.46 -1.51 -4.04
N LEU A 63 -13.59 -1.73 -3.05
CA LEU A 63 -12.37 -2.50 -3.18
C LEU A 63 -12.64 -3.95 -2.79
N ASN A 64 -12.56 -4.86 -3.75
CA ASN A 64 -12.71 -6.29 -3.56
C ASN A 64 -11.34 -6.97 -3.64
N ILE A 65 -10.52 -6.67 -2.64
CA ILE A 65 -9.15 -7.16 -2.52
C ILE A 65 -8.92 -7.68 -1.11
N THR A 66 -8.16 -8.76 -0.99
CA THR A 66 -7.65 -9.26 0.28
C THR A 66 -6.11 -9.15 0.28
N PRO A 67 -5.47 -9.10 1.46
CA PRO A 67 -4.01 -9.04 1.54
C PRO A 67 -3.29 -10.16 0.77
N SER A 68 -3.92 -11.34 0.63
CA SER A 68 -3.35 -12.49 -0.09
C SER A 68 -3.28 -12.32 -1.61
N TYR A 69 -3.97 -11.32 -2.18
CA TYR A 69 -3.90 -11.02 -3.62
C TYR A 69 -2.66 -10.21 -4.00
N PHE A 70 -1.97 -9.61 -3.02
CA PHE A 70 -0.78 -8.81 -3.27
C PHE A 70 0.46 -9.70 -3.36
N PRO A 71 1.18 -9.70 -4.48
CA PRO A 71 2.43 -10.44 -4.59
C PRO A 71 3.48 -9.84 -3.65
N MET A 72 4.04 -10.69 -2.79
CA MET A 72 5.09 -10.30 -1.86
C MET A 72 6.42 -10.10 -2.59
N PRO A 73 7.01 -8.89 -2.61
CA PRO A 73 8.27 -8.68 -3.28
C PRO A 73 9.43 -9.40 -2.58
N THR A 74 10.25 -10.10 -3.35
CA THR A 74 11.37 -10.92 -2.85
C THR A 74 12.53 -10.11 -2.26
N PHE A 75 12.61 -8.81 -2.53
CA PHE A 75 13.66 -7.93 -2.00
C PHE A 75 13.37 -7.44 -0.58
N LEU A 76 12.14 -7.62 -0.07
CA LEU A 76 11.81 -7.21 1.28
C LEU A 76 12.37 -8.23 2.30
N PRO A 77 13.16 -7.78 3.28
CA PRO A 77 13.76 -8.68 4.26
C PRO A 77 12.72 -9.19 5.26
N GLU A 78 13.02 -10.35 5.87
CA GLU A 78 12.29 -10.88 7.01
C GLU A 78 12.46 -9.92 8.20
N SER A 79 11.45 -9.10 8.43
CA SER A 79 11.53 -7.98 9.37
C SER A 79 10.14 -7.51 9.78
N GLU A 80 10.07 -6.81 10.91
CA GLU A 80 8.91 -6.02 11.23
C GLU A 80 8.86 -4.79 10.34
N PHE A 81 7.66 -4.32 10.02
CA PHE A 81 7.49 -3.16 9.17
C PHE A 81 6.37 -2.25 9.65
N LEU A 82 6.44 -1.01 9.19
CA LEU A 82 5.38 -0.03 9.27
C LEU A 82 5.13 0.52 7.86
N VAL A 83 3.88 0.43 7.42
CA VAL A 83 3.39 1.14 6.25
C VAL A 83 2.54 2.31 6.72
N GLU A 84 2.84 3.52 6.24
CA GLU A 84 1.96 4.66 6.45
C GLU A 84 1.42 5.15 5.12
N VAL A 85 0.11 5.41 5.08
CA VAL A 85 -0.56 5.95 3.91
C VAL A 85 -1.32 7.19 4.33
N ARG A 86 -1.03 8.30 3.65
CA ARG A 86 -1.75 9.56 3.80
C ARG A 86 -2.25 10.02 2.44
N ALA A 87 -3.56 10.14 2.28
CA ALA A 87 -4.17 10.67 1.07
C ALA A 87 -4.66 12.09 1.31
N TYR A 88 -4.41 12.95 0.32
CA TYR A 88 -4.79 14.35 0.37
C TYR A 88 -5.60 14.72 -0.87
N THR A 89 -6.45 15.73 -0.74
CA THR A 89 -7.14 16.38 -1.86
C THR A 89 -6.69 17.85 -2.00
N ARG A 90 -7.24 18.57 -2.99
CA ARG A 90 -6.97 19.98 -3.29
C ARG A 90 -5.47 20.32 -3.26
N ALA A 91 -4.70 19.67 -4.14
CA ALA A 91 -3.26 19.87 -4.25
C ALA A 91 -2.49 19.74 -2.92
N ARG A 92 -2.89 18.78 -2.08
CA ARG A 92 -2.29 18.45 -0.78
C ARG A 92 -2.66 19.35 0.39
N ALA A 93 -3.64 20.25 0.23
CA ALA A 93 -4.11 21.10 1.32
C ALA A 93 -4.90 20.31 2.38
N ASP A 94 -5.76 19.38 1.96
CA ASP A 94 -6.72 18.72 2.86
C ASP A 94 -6.37 17.23 2.99
N LEU A 95 -6.08 16.76 4.21
CA LEU A 95 -5.91 15.33 4.53
C LEU A 95 -7.29 14.66 4.58
N ILE A 96 -7.51 13.64 3.76
CA ILE A 96 -8.80 12.93 3.67
C ILE A 96 -8.74 11.50 4.20
N PHE A 97 -7.54 10.94 4.34
CA PHE A 97 -7.34 9.57 4.80
C PHE A 97 -5.93 9.43 5.37
N GLU A 98 -5.82 8.86 6.56
CA GLU A 98 -4.55 8.43 7.16
C GLU A 98 -4.72 7.03 7.72
N THR A 99 -3.78 6.14 7.43
CA THR A 99 -3.73 4.81 8.01
C THR A 99 -2.29 4.37 8.24
N ARG A 100 -2.10 3.51 9.23
CA ARG A 100 -0.81 2.94 9.62
C ARG A 100 -0.98 1.43 9.80
N TRP A 101 -0.17 0.66 9.10
CA TRP A 101 -0.21 -0.80 9.15
C TRP A 101 1.11 -1.31 9.70
N TYR A 102 1.01 -2.01 10.84
CA TYR A 102 2.13 -2.70 11.46
C TYR A 102 2.04 -4.18 11.12
N GLY A 103 3.18 -4.79 10.82
CA GLY A 103 3.23 -6.20 10.51
C GLY A 103 4.62 -6.76 10.59
N ARG A 104 4.73 -8.05 10.34
CA ARG A 104 5.99 -8.78 10.26
C ARG A 104 6.01 -9.65 9.03
N LEU A 105 7.07 -9.55 8.26
CA LEU A 105 7.36 -10.46 7.17
C LEU A 105 8.07 -11.66 7.73
N VAL A 106 7.53 -12.85 7.47
CA VAL A 106 8.09 -14.14 7.83
C VAL A 106 8.12 -15.01 6.58
N ARG A 107 9.15 -15.85 6.44
CA ARG A 107 9.15 -16.85 5.35
C ARG A 107 8.02 -17.84 5.60
N MET A 108 7.30 -18.24 4.53
CA MET A 108 6.17 -19.18 4.65
C MET A 108 6.52 -20.49 5.37
N PHE A 109 7.75 -20.98 5.22
CA PHE A 109 8.22 -22.19 5.92
C PHE A 109 8.34 -22.02 7.45
N ASN A 110 8.43 -20.79 7.94
CA ASN A 110 8.52 -20.44 9.36
C ASN A 110 7.15 -20.12 9.98
N VAL A 111 6.07 -20.13 9.17
CA VAL A 111 4.71 -19.88 9.67
C VAL A 111 4.18 -21.15 10.33
N ASN A 112 4.00 -21.11 11.65
CA ASN A 112 3.36 -22.18 12.38
C ASN A 112 1.87 -22.25 11.96
N LYS A 113 1.46 -23.33 11.30
CA LYS A 113 0.11 -23.47 10.68
C LYS A 113 -1.00 -23.80 11.69
N ASN A 114 -0.71 -23.79 12.99
CA ASN A 114 -1.65 -24.13 14.06
C ASN A 114 -2.30 -22.88 14.66
N ILE A 115 -2.92 -22.05 13.82
CA ILE A 115 -3.83 -20.98 14.23
C ILE A 115 -5.15 -21.20 13.50
#